data_AF-A0A0D7B6Z4-F1
#
_entry.id   AF-A0A0D7B6Z4-F1
#
_cell.length_a   1.000
_cell.length_b   1.000
_cell.length_c   1.000
_cell.angle_alpha   90.00
_cell.angle_beta   90.00
_cell.angle_gamma   90.00
#
_symmetry.space_group_name_H-M   'P 1'
#
loop_
_entity.id
_entity.type
_entity.pdbx_description
1 polymer ?
#
loop_
_entity_poly.entity_id
_entity_poly.type
_entity_poly.pdbx_seq_one_letter_code
_entity_poly.pdbx_strand_id
1 'polypeptide(L)'
;MSDQEVVVNKNKAHRKDKPWDTDDIDQWKIDPFKAEDNKAGAFTEESSFATLFPKYREKYLREVWSAVTRALDNHGIACTLDLVHGSMAVRTTRKTYDPYIVLKARDLIKLLARGVAINQAVKILDDETACDIIKIGNLVRNKERFVKRRQRIIGPDGSTLKAIELLTQCYVLVQGNTVSVMGPYKSLKEVRRIVLDCMKNIHPIYRIKELMIRRELAKDPKLANESWDRFLPQFRKRHLKTSEKTSKKNELLAAKTEARAAAGLPTQASSSKPAKKVYTPFPPAQQPRKVDLQLESGEYFLKNSEKEAKEAERRKKKQEETTEQKRAQRAEAFVAPAETAAPSVQEKRKRKAAAEEDAPTEGESKKKKKKKEKSA
;
A
#
# COMPACT_ATOMS: atom_id res chain seq x y z
N MET A 1 22.30 32.36 -47.01
CA MET A 1 22.49 30.95 -46.61
C MET A 1 23.15 30.98 -45.26
N SER A 2 22.40 30.70 -44.21
CA SER A 2 22.88 30.83 -42.82
C SER A 2 23.35 29.47 -42.34
N ASP A 3 24.67 29.30 -42.28
CA ASP A 3 25.33 28.19 -41.60
C ASP A 3 24.98 28.25 -40.11
N GLN A 4 24.05 27.39 -39.69
CA GLN A 4 23.81 27.14 -38.27
C GLN A 4 24.93 26.23 -37.78
N GLU A 5 25.90 26.80 -37.07
CA GLU A 5 26.94 26.05 -36.38
C GLU A 5 26.31 25.03 -35.43
N VAL A 6 26.48 23.75 -35.75
CA VAL A 6 26.03 22.65 -34.90
C VAL A 6 26.89 22.66 -33.63
N VAL A 7 26.29 23.05 -32.50
CA VAL A 7 26.96 23.06 -31.20
C VAL A 7 27.32 21.62 -30.81
N VAL A 8 28.57 21.21 -31.07
CA VAL A 8 29.07 19.88 -30.71
C VAL A 8 29.27 19.80 -29.20
N ASN A 9 28.57 18.87 -28.56
CA ASN A 9 28.66 18.62 -27.11
C ASN A 9 30.12 18.29 -26.72
N LYS A 10 30.67 18.95 -25.68
CA LYS A 10 32.08 18.85 -25.23
C LYS A 10 32.56 17.40 -25.02
N ASN A 11 31.64 16.48 -24.69
CA ASN A 11 31.93 15.05 -24.52
C ASN A 11 32.24 14.29 -25.82
N LYS A 12 32.13 14.93 -26.99
CA LYS A 12 32.44 14.34 -28.31
C LYS A 12 33.69 14.94 -28.97
N ALA A 13 34.38 15.88 -28.33
CA ALA A 13 35.52 16.61 -28.92
C ALA A 13 36.69 15.73 -29.39
N HIS A 14 36.87 14.53 -28.81
CA HIS A 14 37.94 13.60 -29.18
C HIS A 14 37.46 12.37 -29.97
N ARG A 15 36.17 12.31 -30.34
CA ARG A 15 35.62 11.18 -31.07
C ARG A 15 35.83 11.42 -32.57
N LYS A 16 36.90 10.86 -33.12
CA LYS A 16 37.14 10.87 -34.58
C LYS A 16 35.98 10.17 -35.28
N ASP A 17 35.55 10.71 -36.42
CA ASP A 17 34.59 10.03 -37.28
C ASP A 17 35.18 8.70 -37.70
N LYS A 18 34.38 7.65 -37.59
CA LYS A 18 34.75 6.29 -37.97
C LYS A 18 34.29 6.11 -39.42
N PRO A 19 35.19 6.10 -40.41
CA PRO A 19 34.79 6.05 -41.82
C PRO A 19 34.08 4.74 -42.22
N TRP A 20 34.18 3.72 -41.37
CA TRP A 20 33.52 2.42 -41.51
C TRP A 20 32.18 2.33 -40.77
N ASP A 21 31.75 3.42 -40.11
CA ASP A 21 30.52 3.51 -39.33
C ASP A 21 29.55 4.44 -40.06
N THR A 22 29.11 4.00 -41.25
CA THR A 22 28.12 4.70 -42.06
C THR A 22 26.72 4.41 -41.55
N ASP A 23 25.80 5.39 -41.67
CA ASP A 23 24.41 5.28 -41.20
C ASP A 23 23.63 4.11 -41.85
N ASP A 24 24.16 3.54 -42.94
CA ASP A 24 23.58 2.40 -43.66
C ASP A 24 23.84 1.04 -42.96
N ILE A 25 24.81 0.96 -42.05
CA ILE A 25 25.21 -0.28 -41.40
C ILE A 25 24.41 -0.49 -40.11
N ASP A 26 23.43 -1.40 -40.14
CA ASP A 26 22.70 -1.81 -38.94
C ASP A 26 23.58 -2.68 -38.03
N GLN A 27 24.30 -2.02 -37.12
CA GLN A 27 25.16 -2.66 -36.11
C GLN A 27 24.43 -3.65 -35.19
N TRP A 28 23.10 -3.63 -35.16
CA TRP A 28 22.29 -4.45 -34.26
C TRP A 28 21.57 -5.60 -34.96
N LYS A 29 21.81 -5.77 -36.27
CA LYS A 29 21.31 -6.92 -37.01
C LYS A 29 21.99 -8.20 -36.50
N ILE A 30 21.17 -9.20 -36.17
CA ILE A 30 21.66 -10.49 -35.70
C ILE A 30 21.73 -11.43 -36.91
N ASP A 31 22.93 -11.77 -37.34
CA ASP A 31 23.13 -12.74 -38.41
C ASP A 31 23.14 -14.17 -37.83
N PRO A 32 22.46 -15.14 -38.46
CA PRO A 32 22.36 -16.50 -37.96
C PRO A 32 23.71 -17.22 -38.03
N PHE A 33 24.09 -17.88 -36.93
CA PHE A 33 25.34 -18.64 -36.87
C PHE A 33 25.15 -20.04 -37.48
N LYS A 34 25.83 -20.32 -38.60
CA LYS A 34 25.75 -21.61 -39.28
C LYS A 34 26.86 -22.54 -38.81
N ALA A 35 26.70 -23.84 -39.06
CA ALA A 35 27.73 -24.83 -38.75
C ALA A 35 29.06 -24.55 -39.48
N GLU A 36 29.01 -23.95 -40.67
CA GLU A 36 30.18 -23.55 -41.47
C GLU A 36 31.00 -22.43 -40.82
N ASP A 37 30.35 -21.58 -40.01
CA ASP A 37 31.01 -20.46 -39.32
C ASP A 37 31.85 -20.93 -38.12
N ASN A 38 31.69 -22.19 -37.69
CA ASN A 38 32.45 -22.78 -36.61
C ASN A 38 33.89 -23.15 -37.01
N LYS A 39 34.72 -22.12 -37.21
CA LYS A 39 36.15 -22.25 -37.59
C LYS A 39 37.02 -22.87 -36.48
N ALA A 40 36.58 -22.81 -35.23
CA ALA A 40 37.33 -23.30 -34.07
C ALA A 40 37.17 -24.82 -33.85
N GLY A 41 36.24 -25.47 -34.54
CA GLY A 41 35.98 -26.90 -34.41
C GLY A 41 35.07 -27.25 -33.22
N ALA A 42 35.10 -28.53 -32.81
CA ALA A 42 34.24 -29.03 -31.73
C ALA A 42 34.69 -28.54 -30.35
N PHE A 43 33.74 -28.36 -29.43
CA PHE A 43 34.04 -28.03 -28.04
C PHE A 43 34.87 -29.12 -27.36
N THR A 44 35.93 -28.72 -26.67
CA THR A 44 36.75 -29.57 -25.80
C THR A 44 36.10 -29.80 -24.44
N GLU A 45 35.39 -28.79 -23.93
CA GLU A 45 34.72 -28.81 -22.62
C GLU A 45 33.22 -29.06 -22.74
N GLU A 46 32.64 -29.64 -21.69
CA GLU A 46 31.20 -29.92 -21.61
C GLU A 46 30.50 -28.87 -20.72
N SER A 47 29.49 -28.20 -21.28
CA SER A 47 28.57 -27.35 -20.54
C SER A 47 27.30 -28.13 -20.24
N SER A 48 26.93 -28.22 -18.96
CA SER A 48 25.70 -28.88 -18.52
C SER A 48 24.83 -27.96 -17.68
N PHE A 49 23.53 -27.92 -17.98
CA PHE A 49 22.53 -27.24 -17.16
C PHE A 49 21.41 -28.20 -16.81
N ALA A 50 20.93 -28.10 -15.57
CA ALA A 50 19.79 -28.86 -15.08
C ALA A 50 18.74 -27.95 -14.44
N THR A 51 17.47 -28.32 -14.57
CA THR A 51 16.37 -27.69 -13.87
C THR A 51 15.37 -28.70 -13.34
N LEU A 52 14.91 -28.46 -12.11
CA LEU A 52 13.86 -29.24 -11.47
C LEU A 52 12.49 -28.80 -11.99
N PHE A 53 11.57 -29.76 -12.12
CA PHE A 53 10.18 -29.49 -12.48
C PHE A 53 9.20 -30.04 -11.43
N PRO A 54 8.01 -29.44 -11.27
CA PRO A 54 7.00 -29.93 -10.34
C PRO A 54 6.42 -31.28 -10.76
N LYS A 55 6.09 -32.15 -9.81
CA LYS A 55 5.53 -33.50 -10.05
C LYS A 55 4.32 -33.53 -10.99
N TYR A 56 3.42 -32.54 -10.91
CA TYR A 56 2.24 -32.48 -11.80
C TYR A 56 2.59 -32.29 -13.28
N ARG A 57 3.81 -31.83 -13.60
CA ARG A 57 4.27 -31.58 -14.97
C ARG A 57 4.86 -32.83 -15.64
N GLU A 58 5.14 -33.87 -14.86
CA GLU A 58 5.80 -35.10 -15.29
C GLU A 58 5.07 -35.80 -16.44
N LYS A 59 3.74 -35.99 -16.32
CA LYS A 59 2.94 -36.67 -17.34
C LYS A 59 3.09 -36.01 -18.72
N TYR A 60 2.96 -34.69 -18.75
CA TYR A 60 3.12 -33.92 -19.99
C TYR A 60 4.54 -34.02 -20.53
N LEU A 61 5.56 -33.85 -19.68
CA LEU A 61 6.96 -33.89 -20.13
C LEU A 61 7.30 -35.26 -20.73
N ARG A 62 6.81 -36.34 -20.14
CA ARG A 62 7.00 -37.70 -20.66
C ARG A 62 6.40 -37.86 -22.06
N GLU A 63 5.21 -37.32 -22.31
CA GLU A 63 4.52 -37.38 -23.60
C GLU A 63 5.25 -36.57 -24.69
N VAL A 64 5.74 -35.38 -24.36
CA VAL A 64 6.35 -34.47 -25.35
C VAL A 64 7.87 -34.58 -25.46
N TRP A 65 8.52 -35.42 -24.64
CA TRP A 65 10.00 -35.47 -24.56
C TRP A 65 10.66 -35.80 -25.90
N SER A 66 10.04 -36.69 -26.69
CA SER A 66 10.53 -37.04 -28.03
C SER A 66 10.62 -35.83 -28.97
N ALA A 67 9.69 -34.88 -28.86
CA ALA A 67 9.72 -33.64 -29.63
C ALA A 67 10.83 -32.68 -29.13
N VAL A 68 11.09 -32.66 -27.82
CA VAL A 68 12.20 -31.88 -27.23
C VAL A 68 13.55 -32.41 -27.72
N THR A 69 13.73 -33.73 -27.69
CA THR A 69 14.96 -34.38 -28.18
C THR A 69 15.20 -34.06 -29.65
N ARG A 70 14.19 -34.22 -30.52
CA ARG A 70 14.31 -33.87 -31.95
C ARG A 70 14.69 -32.40 -32.17
N ALA A 71 14.10 -31.48 -31.41
CA ALA A 71 14.41 -30.06 -31.56
C ALA A 71 15.85 -29.72 -31.13
N LEU A 72 16.35 -30.33 -30.06
CA LEU A 72 17.71 -30.08 -29.55
C LEU A 72 18.79 -30.85 -30.32
N ASP A 73 18.48 -32.03 -30.85
CA ASP A 73 19.38 -32.84 -31.67
C ASP A 73 19.79 -32.11 -32.96
N ASN A 74 18.89 -31.31 -33.54
CA ASN A 74 19.19 -30.47 -34.71
C ASN A 74 20.32 -29.46 -34.44
N HIS A 75 20.53 -29.08 -33.19
CA HIS A 75 21.61 -28.20 -32.74
C HIS A 75 22.78 -28.94 -32.08
N GLY A 76 22.74 -30.28 -32.08
CA GLY A 76 23.76 -31.11 -31.45
C GLY A 76 23.79 -31.01 -29.93
N ILE A 77 22.66 -30.71 -29.27
CA ILE A 77 22.55 -30.68 -27.81
C ILE A 77 21.90 -31.97 -27.31
N ALA A 78 22.53 -32.64 -26.34
CA ALA A 78 21.95 -33.79 -25.67
C ALA A 78 21.00 -33.34 -24.54
N CYS A 79 19.86 -34.02 -24.40
CA CYS A 79 18.91 -33.77 -23.31
C CYS A 79 18.53 -35.06 -22.59
N THR A 80 18.38 -34.98 -21.27
CA THR A 80 17.95 -36.10 -20.42
C THR A 80 16.77 -35.68 -19.53
N LEU A 81 15.82 -36.60 -19.34
CA LEU A 81 14.66 -36.44 -18.46
C LEU A 81 14.75 -37.49 -17.35
N ASP A 82 14.93 -37.01 -16.13
CA ASP A 82 14.94 -37.83 -14.93
C ASP A 82 13.61 -37.68 -14.18
N LEU A 83 12.83 -38.75 -14.19
CA LEU A 83 11.52 -38.83 -13.56
C LEU A 83 11.60 -39.14 -12.06
N VAL A 84 12.73 -39.71 -11.59
CA VAL A 84 12.92 -40.08 -10.18
C VAL A 84 13.21 -38.82 -9.36
N HIS A 85 14.20 -38.03 -9.79
CA HIS A 85 14.52 -36.76 -9.13
C HIS A 85 13.63 -35.60 -9.61
N GLY A 86 12.86 -35.78 -10.69
CA GLY A 86 12.03 -34.73 -11.29
C GLY A 86 12.87 -33.61 -11.90
N SER A 87 13.92 -33.97 -12.64
CA SER A 87 14.87 -33.03 -13.24
C SER A 87 14.99 -33.21 -14.76
N MET A 88 15.22 -32.11 -15.47
CA MET A 88 15.59 -32.10 -16.88
C MET A 88 17.00 -31.53 -16.99
N ALA A 89 17.86 -32.16 -17.77
CA ALA A 89 19.20 -31.65 -18.03
C ALA A 89 19.50 -31.56 -19.53
N VAL A 90 20.25 -30.54 -19.91
CA VAL A 90 20.79 -30.32 -21.26
C VAL A 90 22.31 -30.23 -21.18
N ARG A 91 22.98 -30.78 -22.18
CA ARG A 91 24.45 -30.87 -22.25
C ARG A 91 24.95 -30.60 -23.66
N THR A 92 26.05 -29.89 -23.78
CA THR A 92 26.75 -29.76 -25.07
C THR A 92 27.39 -31.08 -25.46
N THR A 93 27.50 -31.33 -26.76
CA THR A 93 28.17 -32.51 -27.30
C THR A 93 29.30 -32.08 -28.23
N ARG A 94 30.11 -33.04 -28.68
CA ARG A 94 31.14 -32.79 -29.70
C ARG A 94 30.57 -32.34 -31.06
N LYS A 95 29.25 -32.44 -31.26
CA LYS A 95 28.56 -32.02 -32.48
C LYS A 95 27.94 -30.62 -32.35
N THR A 96 27.95 -30.01 -31.16
CA THR A 96 27.42 -28.66 -30.98
C THR A 96 28.36 -27.69 -31.70
N TYR A 97 27.81 -26.88 -32.62
CA TYR A 97 28.57 -25.89 -33.38
C TYR A 97 28.40 -24.48 -32.82
N ASP A 98 27.19 -24.12 -32.36
CA ASP A 98 26.90 -22.80 -31.78
C ASP A 98 27.21 -22.79 -30.27
N PRO A 99 28.10 -21.89 -29.80
CA PRO A 99 28.43 -21.77 -28.38
C PRO A 99 27.29 -21.23 -27.51
N TYR A 100 26.38 -20.42 -28.06
CA TYR A 100 25.31 -19.77 -27.30
C TYR A 100 24.04 -20.64 -27.19
N ILE A 101 23.86 -21.61 -28.08
CA ILE A 101 22.64 -22.45 -28.13
C ILE A 101 22.36 -23.21 -26.83
N VAL A 102 23.40 -23.56 -26.06
CA VAL A 102 23.25 -24.23 -24.75
C VAL A 102 22.50 -23.34 -23.74
N LEU A 103 22.67 -22.02 -23.80
CA LEU A 103 21.98 -21.07 -22.92
C LEU A 103 20.49 -20.97 -23.28
N LYS A 104 20.17 -21.08 -24.57
CA LYS A 104 18.78 -21.17 -25.04
C LYS A 104 18.14 -22.49 -24.70
N ALA A 105 18.86 -23.61 -24.81
CA ALA A 105 18.37 -24.92 -24.38
C ALA A 105 18.09 -24.97 -22.86
N ARG A 106 18.95 -24.32 -22.06
CA ARG A 106 18.70 -24.11 -20.61
C ARG A 106 17.40 -23.33 -20.39
N ASP A 107 17.13 -22.33 -21.21
CA ASP A 107 15.94 -21.50 -21.08
C ASP A 107 14.67 -22.22 -21.58
N LEU A 108 14.79 -23.08 -22.59
CA LEU A 108 13.76 -24.02 -23.01
C LEU A 108 13.31 -24.93 -21.87
N ILE A 109 14.25 -25.63 -21.20
CA ILE A 109 13.89 -26.53 -20.08
C ILE A 109 13.29 -25.76 -18.88
N LYS A 110 13.74 -24.52 -18.62
CA LYS A 110 13.11 -23.64 -17.62
C LYS A 110 11.67 -23.32 -18.00
N LEU A 111 11.38 -22.98 -19.25
CA LEU A 111 10.03 -22.65 -19.72
C LEU A 111 9.10 -23.87 -19.62
N LEU A 112 9.57 -25.05 -20.00
CA LEU A 112 8.84 -26.31 -19.88
C LEU A 112 8.51 -26.63 -18.41
N ALA A 113 9.48 -26.42 -17.50
CA ALA A 113 9.28 -26.56 -16.06
C ALA A 113 8.23 -25.58 -15.49
N ARG A 114 8.07 -24.41 -16.11
CA ARG A 114 7.06 -23.40 -15.74
C ARG A 114 5.70 -23.57 -16.43
N GLY A 115 5.50 -24.65 -17.18
CA GLY A 115 4.20 -25.02 -17.73
C GLY A 115 3.92 -24.52 -19.16
N VAL A 116 4.91 -23.93 -19.84
CA VAL A 116 4.78 -23.54 -21.24
C VAL A 116 4.67 -24.79 -22.12
N ALA A 117 3.81 -24.74 -23.14
CA ALA A 117 3.63 -25.82 -24.11
C ALA A 117 4.82 -25.89 -25.08
N ILE A 118 5.17 -27.10 -25.52
CA ILE A 118 6.35 -27.36 -26.37
C ILE A 118 6.34 -26.54 -27.67
N ASN A 119 5.21 -26.49 -28.38
CA ASN A 119 5.07 -25.75 -29.65
C ASN A 119 5.43 -24.27 -29.51
N GLN A 120 5.20 -23.70 -28.33
CA GLN A 120 5.56 -22.31 -28.05
C GLN A 120 6.98 -22.20 -27.49
N ALA A 121 7.40 -23.17 -26.66
CA ALA A 121 8.70 -23.17 -26.01
C ALA A 121 9.86 -23.32 -27.00
N VAL A 122 9.72 -24.15 -28.05
CA VAL A 122 10.79 -24.38 -29.07
C VAL A 122 11.22 -23.10 -29.78
N LYS A 123 10.33 -22.11 -29.92
CA LYS A 123 10.64 -20.79 -30.51
C LYS A 123 11.75 -20.03 -29.77
N ILE A 124 12.11 -20.45 -28.55
CA ILE A 124 13.24 -19.86 -27.81
C ILE A 124 14.60 -20.21 -28.42
N LEU A 125 14.66 -21.22 -29.29
CA LEU A 125 15.89 -21.59 -29.99
C LEU A 125 16.26 -20.57 -31.08
N ASP A 126 15.29 -19.80 -31.56
CA ASP A 126 15.50 -18.71 -32.54
C ASP A 126 16.25 -17.52 -31.90
N ASP A 127 17.06 -16.78 -32.67
CA ASP A 127 17.90 -15.67 -32.16
C ASP A 127 17.12 -14.42 -31.74
N GLU A 128 16.00 -14.13 -32.40
CA GLU A 128 15.18 -12.96 -32.12
C GLU A 128 14.35 -13.09 -30.84
N THR A 129 14.11 -14.33 -30.41
CA THR A 129 13.24 -14.63 -29.27
C THR A 129 14.06 -14.86 -28.02
N ALA A 130 13.73 -14.12 -26.97
CA ALA A 130 14.27 -14.35 -25.63
C ALA A 130 13.14 -14.70 -24.65
N CYS A 131 13.51 -15.19 -23.48
CA CYS A 131 12.56 -15.47 -22.42
C CYS A 131 12.83 -14.64 -21.18
N ASP A 132 11.76 -14.38 -20.42
CA ASP A 132 11.85 -13.76 -19.13
C ASP A 132 10.91 -14.43 -18.12
N ILE A 133 11.44 -14.78 -16.94
CA ILE A 133 10.69 -15.43 -15.86
C ILE A 133 10.58 -14.45 -14.70
N ILE A 134 9.44 -13.77 -14.64
CA ILE A 134 9.17 -12.72 -13.66
C ILE A 134 8.64 -13.34 -12.37
N LYS A 135 9.38 -13.22 -11.27
CA LYS A 135 8.94 -13.68 -9.95
C LYS A 135 7.96 -12.68 -9.33
N ILE A 136 6.72 -13.11 -9.09
CA ILE A 136 5.66 -12.28 -8.49
C ILE A 136 5.31 -12.67 -7.03
N GLY A 137 5.72 -13.85 -6.57
CA GLY A 137 5.29 -14.42 -5.29
C GLY A 137 5.61 -13.56 -4.04
N ASN A 138 6.74 -12.86 -4.02
CA ASN A 138 7.17 -12.10 -2.83
C ASN A 138 6.73 -10.63 -2.83
N LEU A 139 5.96 -10.20 -3.84
CA LEU A 139 5.59 -8.79 -3.98
C LEU A 139 4.40 -8.38 -3.09
N VAL A 140 3.60 -9.35 -2.65
CA VAL A 140 2.38 -9.09 -1.87
C VAL A 140 2.32 -10.05 -0.68
N ARG A 141 2.25 -9.50 0.54
CA ARG A 141 2.21 -10.29 1.79
C ARG A 141 0.93 -11.11 1.95
N ASN A 142 -0.22 -10.56 1.56
CA ASN A 142 -1.51 -11.21 1.76
C ASN A 142 -1.87 -12.09 0.56
N LYS A 143 -2.12 -13.39 0.81
CA LYS A 143 -2.44 -14.39 -0.22
C LYS A 143 -3.66 -14.00 -1.08
N GLU A 144 -4.75 -13.55 -0.46
CA GLU A 144 -5.95 -13.13 -1.20
C GLU A 144 -5.68 -11.95 -2.15
N ARG A 145 -4.91 -10.96 -1.68
CA ARG A 145 -4.53 -9.80 -2.49
C ARG A 145 -3.61 -10.22 -3.63
N PHE A 146 -2.71 -11.18 -3.38
CA PHE A 146 -1.86 -11.77 -4.42
C PHE A 146 -2.71 -12.44 -5.50
N VAL A 147 -3.66 -13.30 -5.13
CA VAL A 147 -4.55 -13.98 -6.09
C VAL A 147 -5.37 -12.97 -6.89
N LYS A 148 -5.96 -11.96 -6.24
CA LYS A 148 -6.72 -10.89 -6.93
C LYS A 148 -5.85 -10.07 -7.90
N ARG A 149 -4.60 -9.74 -7.54
CA ARG A 149 -3.66 -9.01 -8.43
C ARG A 149 -3.13 -9.90 -9.56
N ARG A 150 -2.87 -11.18 -9.30
CA ARG A 150 -2.49 -12.14 -10.34
C ARG A 150 -3.62 -12.33 -11.35
N GLN A 151 -4.85 -12.52 -10.88
CA GLN A 151 -6.02 -12.63 -11.76
C GLN A 151 -6.24 -11.35 -12.58
N ARG A 152 -5.93 -10.18 -12.02
CA ARG A 152 -5.99 -8.90 -12.74
C ARG A 152 -5.04 -8.84 -13.94
N ILE A 153 -3.89 -9.52 -13.91
CA ILE A 153 -2.97 -9.60 -15.07
C ILE A 153 -3.63 -10.39 -16.21
N ILE A 154 -4.34 -11.47 -15.87
CA ILE A 154 -5.08 -12.30 -16.83
C ILE A 154 -6.26 -11.50 -17.40
N GLY A 155 -7.00 -10.82 -16.51
CA GLY A 155 -8.23 -10.11 -16.84
C GLY A 155 -9.44 -11.04 -16.92
N PRO A 156 -10.65 -10.50 -17.16
CA PRO A 156 -11.83 -11.31 -17.49
C PRO A 156 -11.58 -12.03 -18.82
N ASP A 157 -11.86 -13.33 -18.88
CA ASP A 157 -11.69 -14.20 -20.05
C ASP A 157 -10.32 -14.13 -20.73
N GLY A 158 -9.27 -13.74 -19.99
CA GLY A 158 -7.92 -13.59 -20.55
C GLY A 158 -7.73 -12.37 -21.46
N SER A 159 -8.72 -11.47 -21.56
CA SER A 159 -8.69 -10.29 -22.44
C SER A 159 -7.49 -9.38 -22.22
N THR A 160 -7.12 -9.13 -20.95
CA THR A 160 -5.99 -8.27 -20.59
C THR A 160 -4.68 -8.91 -20.98
N LEU A 161 -4.54 -10.23 -20.76
CA LEU A 161 -3.37 -10.99 -21.18
C LEU A 161 -3.25 -11.00 -22.71
N LYS A 162 -4.34 -11.27 -23.43
CA LYS A 162 -4.34 -11.27 -24.90
C LYS A 162 -3.98 -9.89 -25.47
N ALA A 163 -4.45 -8.80 -24.86
CA ALA A 163 -4.08 -7.45 -25.27
C ALA A 163 -2.58 -7.19 -25.10
N ILE A 164 -1.98 -7.66 -23.99
CA ILE A 164 -0.53 -7.57 -23.78
C ILE A 164 0.21 -8.36 -24.86
N GLU A 165 -0.23 -9.60 -25.15
CA GLU A 165 0.40 -10.43 -26.20
C GLU A 165 0.37 -9.77 -27.57
N LEU A 166 -0.78 -9.22 -27.99
CA LEU A 166 -0.93 -8.58 -29.30
C LEU A 166 -0.10 -7.29 -29.42
N LEU A 167 -0.06 -6.48 -28.37
CA LEU A 167 0.68 -5.21 -28.39
C LEU A 167 2.19 -5.43 -28.38
N THR A 168 2.67 -6.40 -27.60
CA THR A 168 4.10 -6.64 -27.37
C THR A 168 4.69 -7.75 -28.24
N GLN A 169 3.84 -8.46 -29.01
CA GLN A 169 4.22 -9.66 -29.78
C GLN A 169 4.91 -10.73 -28.92
N CYS A 170 4.63 -10.71 -27.61
CA CYS A 170 5.13 -11.69 -26.67
C CYS A 170 4.08 -12.75 -26.39
N TYR A 171 4.53 -13.94 -26.05
CA TYR A 171 3.71 -14.95 -25.39
C TYR A 171 3.83 -14.78 -23.87
N VAL A 172 2.70 -14.74 -23.16
CA VAL A 172 2.68 -14.51 -21.71
C VAL A 172 1.90 -15.64 -21.04
N LEU A 173 2.53 -16.34 -20.11
CA LEU A 173 1.89 -17.37 -19.30
C LEU A 173 1.98 -17.02 -17.81
N VAL A 174 0.82 -16.87 -17.18
CA VAL A 174 0.71 -16.57 -15.75
C VAL A 174 0.43 -17.86 -14.99
N GLN A 175 1.43 -18.40 -14.28
CA GLN A 175 1.28 -19.65 -13.53
C GLN A 175 1.90 -19.59 -12.13
N GLY A 176 1.10 -19.98 -11.13
CA GLY A 176 1.55 -20.03 -9.75
C GLY A 176 2.05 -18.68 -9.24
N ASN A 177 3.34 -18.62 -8.93
CA ASN A 177 4.03 -17.47 -8.33
C ASN A 177 4.96 -16.74 -9.31
N THR A 178 4.92 -17.10 -10.59
CA THR A 178 5.74 -16.50 -11.63
C THR A 178 4.93 -16.21 -12.89
N VAL A 179 5.41 -15.27 -13.70
CA VAL A 179 4.90 -15.01 -15.03
C VAL A 179 6.02 -15.30 -16.00
N SER A 180 5.81 -16.26 -16.91
CA SER A 180 6.74 -16.60 -17.98
C SER A 180 6.39 -15.77 -19.21
N VAL A 181 7.38 -15.14 -19.82
CA VAL A 181 7.21 -14.30 -21.01
C VAL A 181 8.22 -14.76 -22.05
N MET A 182 7.82 -14.81 -23.31
CA MET A 182 8.70 -15.08 -24.46
C MET A 182 8.46 -14.06 -25.55
N GLY A 183 9.52 -13.54 -26.16
CA GLY A 183 9.43 -12.59 -27.28
C GLY A 183 10.66 -11.71 -27.43
N PRO A 184 10.56 -10.62 -28.20
CA PRO A 184 11.67 -9.71 -28.46
C PRO A 184 12.14 -8.96 -27.21
N TYR A 185 13.44 -8.65 -27.11
CA TYR A 185 14.05 -8.01 -25.94
C TYR A 185 13.41 -6.68 -25.52
N LYS A 186 13.03 -5.83 -26.49
CA LYS A 186 12.37 -4.53 -26.21
C LYS A 186 11.03 -4.77 -25.49
N SER A 187 10.22 -5.66 -26.04
CA SER A 187 8.93 -6.05 -25.51
C SER A 187 8.99 -6.73 -24.14
N LEU A 188 10.00 -7.58 -23.90
CA LEU A 188 10.19 -8.22 -22.59
C LEU A 188 10.34 -7.20 -21.45
N LYS A 189 11.08 -6.10 -21.68
CA LYS A 189 11.22 -5.01 -20.69
C LYS A 189 9.88 -4.35 -20.40
N GLU A 190 9.06 -4.14 -21.42
CA GLU A 190 7.73 -3.56 -21.28
C GLU A 190 6.79 -4.47 -20.49
N VAL A 191 6.71 -5.75 -20.85
CA VAL A 191 5.87 -6.74 -20.14
C VAL A 191 6.32 -6.85 -18.68
N ARG A 192 7.63 -6.90 -18.41
CA ARG A 192 8.17 -6.89 -17.05
C ARG A 192 7.70 -5.67 -16.25
N ARG A 193 7.73 -4.48 -16.86
CA ARG A 193 7.22 -3.25 -16.23
C ARG A 193 5.73 -3.36 -15.91
N ILE A 194 4.92 -3.86 -16.84
CA ILE A 194 3.46 -4.05 -16.65
C ILE A 194 3.18 -4.99 -15.48
N VAL A 195 3.83 -6.15 -15.45
CA VAL A 195 3.60 -7.19 -14.43
C VAL A 195 4.00 -6.69 -13.04
N LEU A 196 5.17 -6.06 -12.92
CA LEU A 196 5.65 -5.53 -11.65
C LEU A 196 4.77 -4.38 -11.14
N ASP A 197 4.34 -3.48 -12.02
CA ASP A 197 3.44 -2.37 -11.66
C ASP A 197 2.05 -2.87 -11.28
N CYS A 198 1.55 -3.92 -11.94
CA CYS A 198 0.31 -4.58 -11.56
C CYS A 198 0.37 -5.11 -10.13
N MET A 199 1.48 -5.75 -9.78
CA MET A 199 1.75 -6.22 -8.42
C MET A 199 1.94 -5.08 -7.42
N LYS A 200 2.37 -3.89 -7.86
CA LYS A 200 2.47 -2.64 -7.06
C LYS A 200 1.16 -1.85 -6.97
N ASN A 201 0.02 -2.48 -7.28
CA ASN A 201 -1.34 -1.89 -7.19
C ASN A 201 -1.72 -0.90 -8.31
N ILE A 202 -0.97 -0.84 -9.40
CA ILE A 202 -1.39 -0.10 -10.60
C ILE A 202 -2.23 -1.07 -11.45
N HIS A 203 -3.26 -0.62 -12.18
CA HIS A 203 -4.03 -1.53 -13.04
C HIS A 203 -3.30 -1.72 -14.38
N PRO A 204 -3.19 -2.95 -14.94
CA PRO A 204 -2.46 -3.19 -16.19
C PRO A 204 -3.04 -2.41 -17.37
N ILE A 205 -4.36 -2.19 -17.40
CA ILE A 205 -5.05 -1.36 -18.42
C ILE A 205 -4.38 0.01 -18.62
N TYR A 206 -3.87 0.66 -17.55
CA TYR A 206 -3.20 1.96 -17.72
C TYR A 206 -1.91 1.84 -18.53
N ARG A 207 -1.12 0.79 -18.29
CA ARG A 207 0.10 0.54 -19.06
C ARG A 207 -0.20 0.02 -20.46
N ILE A 208 -1.27 -0.74 -20.65
CA ILE A 208 -1.77 -1.13 -21.97
C ILE A 208 -2.15 0.11 -22.78
N LYS A 209 -2.89 1.05 -22.19
CA LYS A 209 -3.24 2.32 -22.86
C LYS A 209 -2.00 3.16 -23.17
N GLU A 210 -1.03 3.22 -22.26
CA GLU A 210 0.28 3.85 -22.51
C GLU A 210 1.00 3.21 -23.71
N LEU A 211 1.02 1.88 -23.81
CA LEU A 211 1.61 1.17 -24.96
C LEU A 211 0.87 1.43 -26.27
N MET A 212 -0.47 1.47 -26.25
CA MET A 212 -1.26 1.83 -27.43
C MET A 212 -0.90 3.22 -27.92
N ILE A 213 -0.84 4.21 -27.02
CA ILE A 213 -0.47 5.60 -27.36
C ILE A 213 0.97 5.67 -27.89
N ARG A 214 1.92 4.99 -27.23
CA ARG A 214 3.32 4.94 -27.69
C ARG A 214 3.43 4.34 -29.09
N ARG A 215 2.67 3.28 -29.39
CA ARG A 215 2.70 2.61 -30.70
C ARG A 215 2.11 3.48 -31.81
N GLU A 216 1.07 4.27 -31.52
CA GLU A 216 0.54 5.25 -32.48
C GLU A 216 1.51 6.42 -32.68
N LEU A 217 2.08 6.98 -31.61
CA LEU A 217 3.07 8.07 -31.69
C LEU A 217 4.36 7.65 -32.42
N ALA A 218 4.77 6.38 -32.28
CA ALA A 218 5.94 5.85 -32.96
C ALA A 218 5.79 5.77 -34.50
N LYS A 219 4.56 5.81 -35.03
CA LYS A 219 4.31 5.84 -36.48
C LYS A 219 4.58 7.23 -37.06
N ASP A 220 4.51 8.28 -36.25
CA ASP A 220 4.71 9.65 -36.70
C ASP A 220 6.21 10.01 -36.70
N PRO A 221 6.85 10.20 -37.88
CA PRO A 221 8.29 10.45 -37.96
C PRO A 221 8.69 11.80 -37.34
N LYS A 222 7.77 12.78 -37.29
CA LYS A 222 8.02 14.12 -36.75
C LYS A 222 8.31 14.12 -35.25
N LEU A 223 7.70 13.21 -34.49
CA LEU A 223 7.81 13.16 -33.03
C LEU A 223 8.85 12.14 -32.55
N ALA A 224 9.59 11.47 -33.45
CA ALA A 224 10.53 10.40 -33.08
C ALA A 224 11.65 10.86 -32.14
N ASN A 225 12.09 12.12 -32.27
CA ASN A 225 13.19 12.69 -31.48
C ASN A 225 12.73 13.50 -30.26
N GLU A 226 11.42 13.67 -30.06
CA GLU A 226 10.86 14.45 -28.95
C GLU A 226 10.41 13.55 -27.79
N SER A 227 10.41 14.09 -26.57
CA SER A 227 9.85 13.35 -25.43
C SER A 227 8.33 13.24 -25.52
N TRP A 228 7.81 12.01 -25.41
CA TRP A 228 6.37 11.73 -25.49
C TRP A 228 5.62 11.94 -24.17
N ASP A 229 6.29 12.33 -23.08
CA ASP A 229 5.69 12.39 -21.72
C ASP A 229 4.44 13.27 -21.62
N ARG A 230 4.29 14.26 -22.51
CA ARG A 230 3.11 15.12 -22.62
C ARG A 230 1.85 14.35 -23.04
N PHE A 231 2.01 13.34 -23.90
CA PHE A 231 0.92 12.54 -24.44
C PHE A 231 0.62 11.30 -23.60
N LEU A 232 1.58 10.88 -22.77
CA LEU A 232 1.43 9.71 -21.92
C LEU A 232 0.52 9.99 -20.71
N PRO A 233 -0.43 9.10 -20.38
CA PRO A 233 -1.25 9.22 -19.18
C PRO A 233 -0.40 9.18 -17.90
N GLN A 234 -0.29 10.32 -17.21
CA GLN A 234 0.38 10.40 -15.91
C GLN A 234 -0.54 9.85 -14.81
N PHE A 235 -0.18 8.69 -14.23
CA PHE A 235 -0.91 8.15 -13.09
C PHE A 235 -0.51 8.91 -11.82
N ARG A 236 -1.31 9.87 -11.39
CA ARG A 236 -1.14 10.45 -10.05
C ARG A 236 -1.84 9.53 -9.06
N LYS A 237 -1.13 9.09 -8.02
CA LYS A 237 -1.81 8.61 -6.81
C LYS A 237 -2.60 9.78 -6.26
N ARG A 238 -3.87 9.89 -6.65
CA ARG A 238 -4.81 10.74 -5.94
C ARG A 238 -4.97 10.10 -4.56
N HIS A 239 -4.16 10.56 -3.62
CA HIS A 239 -4.51 10.51 -2.22
C HIS A 239 -5.74 11.42 -2.12
N LEU A 240 -6.92 10.86 -2.37
CA LEU A 240 -8.18 11.48 -2.00
C LEU A 240 -8.05 11.71 -0.50
N LYS A 241 -7.61 12.92 -0.12
CA LYS A 241 -7.48 13.31 1.27
C LYS A 241 -8.91 13.28 1.80
N THR A 242 -9.12 12.40 2.78
CA THR A 242 -10.38 12.16 3.49
C THR A 242 -11.53 11.73 2.58
N SER A 243 -12.03 10.51 2.77
CA SER A 243 -13.34 10.15 2.23
C SER A 243 -14.37 11.19 2.70
N GLU A 244 -15.40 11.48 1.93
CA GLU A 244 -16.51 12.37 2.35
C GLU A 244 -17.09 11.95 3.71
N LYS A 245 -17.00 10.67 4.06
CA LYS A 245 -17.36 10.16 5.38
C LYS A 245 -16.46 10.71 6.49
N THR A 246 -15.18 10.91 6.21
CA THR A 246 -14.21 11.50 7.13
C THR A 246 -14.35 13.02 7.20
N SER A 247 -14.68 13.70 6.09
CA SER A 247 -14.96 15.15 6.13
C SER A 247 -16.25 15.44 6.91
N LYS A 248 -17.36 14.74 6.61
CA LYS A 248 -18.62 14.84 7.37
C LYS A 248 -18.43 14.52 8.87
N LYS A 249 -17.59 13.54 9.19
CA LYS A 249 -17.24 13.23 10.59
C LYS A 249 -16.47 14.38 11.25
N ASN A 250 -15.54 15.01 10.54
CA ASN A 250 -14.78 16.16 11.04
C ASN A 250 -15.67 17.40 11.19
N GLU A 251 -16.60 17.64 10.26
CA GLU A 251 -17.60 18.72 10.32
C GLU A 251 -18.55 18.54 11.51
N LEU A 252 -19.05 17.33 11.74
CA LEU A 252 -19.87 17.02 12.92
C LEU A 252 -19.11 17.21 14.23
N LEU A 253 -17.83 16.86 14.26
CA LEU A 253 -16.97 17.08 15.42
C LEU A 253 -16.72 18.57 15.64
N ALA A 254 -16.52 19.35 14.58
CA ALA A 254 -16.35 20.80 14.62
C ALA A 254 -17.63 21.49 15.14
N ALA A 255 -18.80 21.14 14.60
CA ALA A 255 -20.09 21.64 15.07
C ALA A 255 -20.34 21.28 16.54
N LYS A 256 -19.95 20.07 16.96
CA LYS A 256 -20.05 19.64 18.37
C LYS A 256 -19.10 20.42 19.28
N THR A 257 -17.89 20.75 18.82
CA THR A 257 -16.96 21.58 19.58
C THR A 257 -17.43 23.03 19.68
N GLU A 258 -18.02 23.58 18.62
CA GLU A 258 -18.58 24.93 18.60
C GLU A 258 -19.82 25.04 19.51
N ALA A 259 -20.75 24.07 19.44
CA ALA A 259 -21.90 24.02 20.33
C ALA A 259 -21.49 23.89 21.81
N ARG A 260 -20.43 23.13 22.09
CA ARG A 260 -19.89 22.98 23.45
C ARG A 260 -19.19 24.24 23.96
N ALA A 261 -18.49 24.96 23.08
CA ALA A 261 -17.90 26.26 23.38
C ALA A 261 -18.97 27.32 23.63
N ALA A 262 -20.04 27.34 22.83
CA ALA A 262 -21.20 28.22 23.03
C ALA A 262 -21.92 27.93 24.36
N ALA A 263 -21.93 26.68 24.80
CA ALA A 263 -22.48 26.25 26.10
C ALA A 263 -21.54 26.51 27.30
N GLY A 264 -20.39 27.18 27.12
CA GLY A 264 -19.48 27.56 28.21
C GLY A 264 -18.75 26.40 28.88
N LEU A 265 -18.79 25.19 28.29
CA LEU A 265 -18.08 24.02 28.78
C LEU A 265 -16.62 24.05 28.26
N PRO A 266 -15.61 23.70 29.08
CA PRO A 266 -14.22 23.71 28.65
C PRO A 266 -14.03 22.80 27.45
N THR A 267 -13.54 23.39 26.36
CA THR A 267 -13.12 22.68 25.15
C THR A 267 -11.92 21.81 25.52
N GLN A 268 -12.12 20.48 25.58
CA GLN A 268 -10.97 19.58 25.56
C GLN A 268 -10.28 19.78 24.21
N ALA A 269 -9.18 20.51 24.21
CA ALA A 269 -8.28 20.61 23.08
C ALA A 269 -7.91 19.17 22.67
N SER A 270 -8.34 18.76 21.48
CA SER A 270 -7.97 17.47 20.89
C SER A 270 -6.53 17.54 20.38
N SER A 271 -5.59 17.80 21.27
CA SER A 271 -4.17 17.68 20.98
C SER A 271 -3.72 16.24 21.16
N SER A 272 -3.13 15.71 20.09
CA SER A 272 -2.44 14.43 19.95
C SER A 272 -3.30 13.19 19.65
N LYS A 273 -2.86 12.44 18.64
CA LYS A 273 -3.28 11.05 18.41
C LYS A 273 -3.25 10.32 19.75
N PRO A 274 -4.27 9.51 20.11
CA PRO A 274 -4.27 8.82 21.38
C PRO A 274 -2.93 8.09 21.55
N ALA A 275 -2.24 8.34 22.67
CA ALA A 275 -0.98 7.67 22.97
C ALA A 275 -1.18 6.16 22.74
N LYS A 276 -0.26 5.53 22.01
CA LYS A 276 -0.35 4.11 21.68
C LYS A 276 -0.48 3.35 23.00
N LYS A 277 -1.55 2.56 23.15
CA LYS A 277 -1.73 1.70 24.33
C LYS A 277 -0.47 0.86 24.49
N VAL A 278 0.21 1.00 25.63
CA VAL A 278 1.41 0.23 25.94
C VAL A 278 0.98 -1.24 26.00
N TYR A 279 1.71 -2.12 25.29
CA TYR A 279 1.41 -3.54 25.30
C TYR A 279 1.66 -4.09 26.70
N THR A 280 0.59 -4.52 27.37
CA THR A 280 0.66 -5.31 28.60
C THR A 280 0.43 -6.77 28.23
N PRO A 281 1.31 -7.71 28.61
CA PRO A 281 1.09 -9.13 28.34
C PRO A 281 -0.09 -9.68 29.16
N PHE A 282 -0.46 -9.00 30.25
CA PHE A 282 -1.60 -9.34 31.07
C PHE A 282 -2.90 -8.76 30.48
N PRO A 283 -3.95 -9.58 30.32
CA PRO A 283 -5.26 -9.07 29.93
C PRO A 283 -5.85 -8.21 31.07
N PRO A 284 -6.69 -7.21 30.74
CA PRO A 284 -7.45 -6.50 31.76
C PRO A 284 -8.42 -7.46 32.47
N ALA A 285 -8.75 -7.17 33.74
CA ALA A 285 -9.74 -7.93 34.48
C ALA A 285 -11.09 -7.94 33.72
N GLN A 286 -11.77 -9.09 33.75
CA GLN A 286 -13.12 -9.20 33.18
C GLN A 286 -14.07 -8.34 34.01
N GLN A 287 -15.07 -7.75 33.37
CA GLN A 287 -16.13 -7.06 34.12
C GLN A 287 -16.91 -8.12 34.92
N PRO A 288 -17.02 -7.98 36.25
CA PRO A 288 -17.73 -8.95 37.07
C PRO A 288 -19.19 -9.04 36.67
N ARG A 289 -19.79 -10.23 36.76
CA ARG A 289 -21.22 -10.39 36.48
C ARG A 289 -22.04 -9.70 37.57
N LYS A 290 -23.31 -9.41 37.27
CA LYS A 290 -24.25 -8.93 38.30
C LYS A 290 -24.30 -9.87 39.52
N VAL A 291 -24.21 -11.18 39.28
CA VAL A 291 -24.16 -12.20 40.34
C VAL A 291 -22.88 -12.04 41.19
N ASP A 292 -21.73 -11.83 40.55
CA ASP A 292 -20.45 -11.62 41.26
C ASP A 292 -20.48 -10.33 42.08
N LEU A 293 -21.01 -9.23 41.51
CA LEU A 293 -21.22 -7.97 42.24
C LEU A 293 -22.17 -8.15 43.44
N GLN A 294 -23.20 -8.98 43.31
CA GLN A 294 -24.14 -9.29 44.41
C GLN A 294 -23.52 -10.22 45.46
N LEU A 295 -22.65 -11.13 45.06
CA LEU A 295 -21.87 -11.99 45.96
C LEU A 295 -20.84 -11.16 46.74
N GLU A 296 -20.15 -10.23 46.06
CA GLU A 296 -19.20 -9.28 46.66
C GLU A 296 -19.89 -8.29 47.60
N SER A 297 -21.08 -7.78 47.26
CA SER A 297 -21.86 -6.88 48.13
C SER A 297 -22.55 -7.60 49.29
N GLY A 298 -22.57 -8.94 49.29
CA GLY A 298 -23.31 -9.77 50.25
C GLY A 298 -24.84 -9.71 50.07
N GLU A 299 -25.34 -8.93 49.12
CA GLU A 299 -26.78 -8.83 48.81
C GLU A 299 -27.32 -10.13 48.21
N TYR A 300 -26.46 -10.96 47.63
CA TYR A 300 -26.88 -12.26 47.09
C TYR A 300 -27.45 -13.20 48.17
N PHE A 301 -26.89 -13.14 49.39
CA PHE A 301 -27.26 -14.04 50.48
C PHE A 301 -28.49 -13.58 51.28
N LEU A 302 -28.90 -12.31 51.16
CA LEU A 302 -30.05 -11.78 51.87
C LEU A 302 -31.36 -12.22 51.21
N LYS A 303 -32.33 -12.65 52.04
CA LYS A 303 -33.70 -12.94 51.57
C LYS A 303 -34.38 -11.64 51.12
N ASN A 304 -35.38 -11.75 50.24
CA ASN A 304 -36.10 -10.56 49.74
C ASN A 304 -36.73 -9.74 50.88
N SER A 305 -37.26 -10.39 51.91
CA SER A 305 -37.79 -9.72 53.11
C SER A 305 -36.73 -8.91 53.88
N GLU A 306 -35.50 -9.43 53.97
CA GLU A 306 -34.38 -8.75 54.64
C GLU A 306 -33.86 -7.57 53.81
N LYS A 307 -33.90 -7.69 52.48
CA LYS A 307 -33.59 -6.59 51.56
C LYS A 307 -34.60 -5.44 51.70
N GLU A 308 -35.89 -5.77 51.73
CA GLU A 308 -36.98 -4.82 51.91
C GLU A 308 -36.90 -4.13 53.28
N ALA A 309 -36.58 -4.87 54.35
CA ALA A 309 -36.40 -4.31 55.69
C ALA A 309 -35.23 -3.30 55.72
N LYS A 310 -34.07 -3.65 55.15
CA LYS A 310 -32.92 -2.73 55.03
C LYS A 310 -33.23 -1.52 54.18
N GLU A 311 -34.00 -1.67 53.11
CA GLU A 311 -34.42 -0.54 52.28
C GLU A 311 -35.40 0.37 53.02
N ALA A 312 -36.34 -0.19 53.78
CA ALA A 312 -37.27 0.56 54.62
C ALA A 312 -36.54 1.35 55.71
N GLU A 313 -35.55 0.75 56.38
CA GLU A 313 -34.68 1.45 57.33
C GLU A 313 -33.90 2.58 56.66
N ARG A 314 -33.34 2.34 55.47
CA ARG A 314 -32.63 3.38 54.70
C ARG A 314 -33.56 4.52 54.32
N ARG A 315 -34.82 4.24 53.98
CA ARG A 315 -35.85 5.26 53.68
C ARG A 315 -36.22 6.05 54.94
N LYS A 316 -36.38 5.40 56.09
CA LYS A 316 -36.63 6.08 57.38
C LYS A 316 -35.50 7.01 57.78
N LYS A 317 -34.25 6.55 57.70
CA LYS A 317 -33.06 7.39 57.97
C LYS A 317 -32.99 8.61 57.06
N LYS A 318 -33.24 8.44 55.75
CA LYS A 318 -33.33 9.57 54.82
C LYS A 318 -34.47 10.52 55.15
N GLN A 319 -35.63 9.99 55.58
CA GLN A 319 -36.75 10.83 56.01
C GLN A 319 -36.35 11.65 57.25
N GLU A 320 -35.76 11.03 58.26
CA GLU A 320 -35.22 11.68 59.46
C GLU A 320 -34.24 12.80 59.10
N GLU A 321 -33.23 12.50 58.28
CA GLU A 321 -32.26 13.48 57.78
C GLU A 321 -32.94 14.67 57.06
N THR A 322 -33.91 14.40 56.18
CA THR A 322 -34.63 15.49 55.50
C THR A 322 -35.53 16.29 56.42
N THR A 323 -36.15 15.67 57.44
CA THR A 323 -36.91 16.40 58.46
C THR A 323 -35.99 17.25 59.32
N GLU A 324 -34.80 16.77 59.65
CA GLU A 324 -33.77 17.55 60.37
C GLU A 324 -33.29 18.72 59.52
N GLN A 325 -33.00 18.52 58.24
CA GLN A 325 -32.65 19.59 57.31
C GLN A 325 -33.77 20.63 57.20
N LYS A 326 -35.03 20.21 57.07
CA LYS A 326 -36.18 21.13 57.05
C LYS A 326 -36.36 21.86 58.38
N ARG A 327 -36.10 21.19 59.51
CA ARG A 327 -36.15 21.81 60.84
C ARG A 327 -35.03 22.83 61.01
N ALA A 328 -33.83 22.55 60.52
CA ALA A 328 -32.70 23.48 60.49
C ALA A 328 -33.02 24.69 59.61
N GLN A 329 -33.52 24.48 58.38
CA GLN A 329 -33.94 25.57 57.48
C GLN A 329 -35.07 26.42 58.10
N ARG A 330 -36.02 25.79 58.82
CA ARG A 330 -37.09 26.52 59.52
C ARG A 330 -36.57 27.29 60.72
N ALA A 331 -35.60 26.74 61.46
CA ALA A 331 -34.94 27.44 62.57
C ALA A 331 -34.14 28.65 62.05
N GLU A 332 -33.41 28.50 60.95
CA GLU A 332 -32.72 29.60 60.26
C GLU A 332 -33.69 30.70 59.83
N ALA A 333 -34.89 30.36 59.36
CA ALA A 333 -35.92 31.33 58.98
C ALA A 333 -36.55 32.09 60.18
N PHE A 334 -36.45 31.55 61.40
CA PHE A 334 -36.96 32.18 62.63
C PHE A 334 -35.91 33.05 63.34
N VAL A 335 -34.64 32.98 62.94
CA VAL A 335 -33.62 33.94 63.36
C VAL A 335 -33.76 35.18 62.50
N ALA A 336 -34.07 36.32 63.12
CA ALA A 336 -34.13 37.59 62.43
C ALA A 336 -32.80 37.83 61.69
N PRO A 337 -32.81 38.17 60.38
CA PRO A 337 -31.60 38.55 59.68
C PRO A 337 -30.92 39.67 60.43
N ALA A 338 -29.62 39.56 60.68
CA ALA A 338 -28.88 40.59 61.40
C ALA A 338 -29.02 41.92 60.65
N GLU A 339 -29.79 42.86 61.20
CA GLU A 339 -29.89 44.22 60.69
C GLU A 339 -28.55 44.92 60.96
N THR A 340 -27.90 45.39 59.90
CA THR A 340 -26.83 46.37 60.07
C THR A 340 -27.49 47.70 60.36
N ALA A 341 -27.37 48.19 61.60
CA ALA A 341 -27.90 49.50 61.98
C ALA A 341 -27.39 50.57 61.01
N ALA A 342 -28.29 51.40 60.50
CA ALA A 342 -27.91 52.54 59.68
C ALA A 342 -26.94 53.42 60.48
N PRO A 343 -25.82 53.88 59.89
CA PRO A 343 -24.85 54.70 60.60
C PRO A 343 -25.53 55.95 61.15
N SER A 344 -25.31 56.24 62.43
CA SER A 344 -25.92 57.37 63.12
C SER A 344 -25.52 58.68 62.43
N VAL A 345 -26.31 59.75 62.60
CA VAL A 345 -26.02 61.08 62.02
C VAL A 345 -24.64 61.60 62.48
N GLN A 346 -24.15 61.16 63.64
CA GLN A 346 -22.81 61.46 64.14
C GLN A 346 -21.70 60.69 63.37
N GLU A 347 -21.93 59.44 62.97
CA GLU A 347 -21.02 58.67 62.12
C GLU A 347 -20.98 59.19 60.67
N LYS A 348 -22.13 59.65 60.14
CA LYS A 348 -22.19 60.35 58.84
C LYS A 348 -21.44 61.69 58.86
N ARG A 349 -21.49 62.43 59.98
CA ARG A 349 -20.73 63.69 60.14
C ARG A 349 -19.23 63.44 60.27
N LYS A 350 -18.79 62.41 61.02
CA LYS A 350 -17.37 62.01 61.08
C LYS A 350 -16.82 61.54 59.72
N ARG A 351 -17.61 60.78 58.96
CA ARG A 351 -17.22 60.36 57.60
C ARG A 351 -17.17 61.50 56.58
N LYS A 352 -17.99 62.56 56.75
CA LYS A 352 -17.91 63.77 55.93
C LYS A 352 -16.70 64.63 56.29
N ALA A 353 -16.40 64.81 57.58
CA ALA A 353 -15.21 65.53 58.03
C ALA A 353 -13.91 64.84 57.58
N ALA A 354 -13.88 63.50 57.52
CA ALA A 354 -12.74 62.73 57.01
C ALA A 354 -12.65 62.67 55.47
N ALA A 355 -13.68 63.11 54.74
CA ALA A 355 -13.71 63.12 53.27
C ALA A 355 -13.44 64.50 52.67
N GLU A 356 -13.30 65.55 53.50
CA GLU A 356 -13.05 66.94 53.08
C GLU A 356 -11.56 67.33 53.16
N GLU A 357 -10.70 66.49 53.76
CA GLU A 357 -9.24 66.71 53.83
C GLU A 357 -8.41 65.99 52.75
N ASP A 358 -9.01 65.19 51.85
CA ASP A 358 -8.24 64.47 50.82
C ASP A 358 -8.92 64.51 49.44
N ALA A 359 -8.48 65.48 48.62
CA ALA A 359 -8.69 65.54 47.18
C ALA A 359 -7.54 66.33 46.52
N PRO A 360 -7.13 66.07 45.26
CA PRO A 360 -6.96 64.78 44.58
C PRO A 360 -5.60 64.68 43.81
N THR A 361 -5.16 63.47 43.43
CA THR A 361 -4.34 63.22 42.22
C THR A 361 -4.73 61.87 41.58
N GLU A 362 -4.47 61.76 40.28
CA GLU A 362 -5.12 60.93 39.24
C GLU A 362 -5.10 59.39 39.37
N GLY A 363 -5.99 58.72 38.61
CA GLY A 363 -5.63 57.45 37.94
C GLY A 363 -6.59 56.25 38.02
N GLU A 364 -7.35 56.05 36.93
CA GLU A 364 -7.83 54.77 36.37
C GLU A 364 -8.81 53.83 37.10
N SER A 365 -9.72 53.32 36.28
CA SER A 365 -10.95 52.62 36.64
C SER A 365 -10.85 51.11 36.33
N LYS A 366 -11.22 50.25 37.29
CA LYS A 366 -11.58 48.85 37.01
C LYS A 366 -12.73 48.36 37.90
N LYS A 367 -13.88 48.20 37.25
CA LYS A 367 -15.11 47.52 37.69
C LYS A 367 -14.83 46.03 37.93
N LYS A 368 -15.12 45.52 39.15
CA LYS A 368 -15.15 44.07 39.43
C LYS A 368 -16.53 43.62 39.92
N LYS A 369 -17.12 42.77 39.07
CA LYS A 369 -18.24 41.83 39.23
C LYS A 369 -18.54 41.37 40.66
N LYS A 370 -19.81 41.48 41.07
CA LYS A 370 -20.41 40.72 42.18
C LYS A 370 -21.23 39.55 41.61
N LYS A 371 -20.80 38.35 41.99
CA LYS A 371 -21.39 37.03 41.75
C LYS A 371 -22.69 36.92 42.57
N LYS A 372 -23.78 36.43 41.97
CA LYS A 372 -24.99 36.01 42.67
C LYS A 372 -25.14 34.50 42.44
N GLU A 373 -24.79 33.72 43.44
CA GLU A 373 -25.18 32.32 43.55
C GLU A 373 -26.64 32.29 44.02
N LYS A 374 -27.52 31.68 43.23
CA LYS A 374 -28.72 31.00 43.74
C LYS A 374 -28.95 29.77 42.86
N SER A 375 -28.74 28.64 43.52
CA SER A 375 -29.20 27.31 43.17
C SER A 375 -30.72 27.25 43.06
N ALA A 376 -31.21 26.82 41.90
CA ALA A 376 -32.33 25.91 41.68
C ALA A 376 -32.25 25.44 40.23
#